data_AF-H2J7R5-F1
#
_entry.id   AF-H2J7R5-F1
#
_cell.length_a   1.000
_cell.length_b   1.000
_cell.length_c   1.000
_cell.angle_alpha   90.00
_cell.angle_beta   90.00
_cell.angle_gamma   90.00
#
_symmetry.space_group_name_H-M   'P 1'
#
loop_
_entity.id
_entity.type
_entity.pdbx_description
1 polymer ?
#
loop_
_entity_poly.entity_id
_entity_poly.type
_entity_poly.pdbx_seq_one_letter_code
_entity_poly.pdbx_strand_id
1 'polypeptide(L)'
;MKKVLLVFTILIISLSIFADIYQLIPENSKTVFVFHNAQKVYEDLKTVNSFGTVLDDPLYAETYAVAYIDAIAQSLEMESSDIYDAFKNNIAFFVVEPEDNNYDFGIILGPLNDGEKFVEVFKKLADTLIPTDDVNLNLSYIVKKSDLQDYLIITSNGDFYNNTKIGYTPKKRFNDTGIYEEIQTSSLNGYGFSYIKDSILYGKFYILDNIPENIKDSFNYETDNFYGLYYSKTNYIPKDFDTNIPGLNISGDTIKDILNKSNWVEQNMNMNINSDEETGEINIDLIFSLVANTGLTIKEVEDILSKNDTTYKVISDNYIKIEENVEDKELSIYIWKDGDLLYVSNKEKEEVYKFQKSKEKLSQNKVYNELKNKVPNPQFSIMFFDLKNIIKFAEDYLGISGLTEKNYGGLASAILTKDVEGNPVVEINFVMK
;
A
#
# COMPACT_ATOMS: atom_id res chain seq x y z
N MET A 1 0.43 57.79 0.86
CA MET A 1 0.19 56.62 1.75
C MET A 1 -1.09 55.85 1.43
N LYS A 2 -2.30 56.43 1.39
CA LYS A 2 -3.55 55.67 1.13
C LYS A 2 -3.57 54.87 -0.18
N LYS A 3 -2.98 55.38 -1.27
CA LYS A 3 -2.86 54.66 -2.56
C LYS A 3 -1.84 53.52 -2.53
N VAL A 4 -0.77 53.63 -1.75
CA VAL A 4 0.25 52.57 -1.57
C VAL A 4 -0.30 51.46 -0.68
N LEU A 5 -1.06 51.82 0.36
CA LEU A 5 -1.77 50.86 1.21
C LEU A 5 -2.80 50.09 0.39
N LEU A 6 -3.59 50.75 -0.46
CA LEU A 6 -4.56 50.10 -1.35
C LEU A 6 -3.89 49.14 -2.35
N VAL A 7 -2.74 49.50 -2.92
CA VAL A 7 -1.96 48.61 -3.79
C VAL A 7 -1.40 47.42 -3.02
N PHE A 8 -0.93 47.60 -1.78
CA PHE A 8 -0.52 46.50 -0.91
C PHE A 8 -1.69 45.62 -0.49
N THR A 9 -2.86 46.20 -0.21
CA THR A 9 -4.07 45.43 0.11
C THR A 9 -4.57 44.67 -1.12
N ILE A 10 -4.53 45.27 -2.31
CA ILE A 10 -4.83 44.56 -3.56
C ILE A 10 -3.78 43.48 -3.83
N LEU A 11 -2.48 43.70 -3.55
CA LEU A 11 -1.44 42.67 -3.66
C LEU A 11 -1.67 41.52 -2.66
N ILE A 12 -2.11 41.82 -1.44
CA ILE A 12 -2.38 40.83 -0.37
C ILE A 12 -3.69 40.09 -0.64
N ILE A 13 -4.72 40.76 -1.20
CA ILE A 13 -5.99 40.14 -1.59
C ILE A 13 -5.85 39.39 -2.92
N SER A 14 -4.98 39.83 -3.83
CA SER A 14 -4.58 39.08 -5.02
C SER A 14 -3.55 37.99 -4.71
N LEU A 15 -3.18 37.77 -3.44
CA LEU A 15 -2.41 36.61 -3.01
C LEU A 15 -3.32 35.48 -2.48
N SER A 16 -4.65 35.66 -2.47
CA SER A 16 -5.60 34.53 -2.40
C SER A 16 -5.88 33.94 -3.79
N ILE A 17 -4.84 33.91 -4.62
CA ILE A 17 -4.75 33.05 -5.81
C ILE A 17 -4.70 31.61 -5.30
N PHE A 18 -5.27 30.67 -6.06
CA PHE A 18 -5.10 29.23 -5.82
C PHE A 18 -3.61 28.88 -5.89
N ALA A 19 -2.86 29.14 -4.83
CA ALA A 19 -1.46 28.77 -4.70
C ALA A 19 -1.31 27.27 -4.37
N ASP A 20 -2.44 26.58 -4.21
CA ASP A 20 -2.50 25.29 -3.58
C ASP A 20 -3.64 24.42 -4.15
N ILE A 21 -3.28 23.24 -4.63
CA ILE A 21 -4.19 22.27 -5.26
C ILE A 21 -5.32 21.84 -4.31
N TYR A 22 -5.11 21.91 -2.99
CA TYR A 22 -6.14 21.59 -1.99
C TYR A 22 -7.38 22.50 -2.10
N GLN A 23 -7.22 23.75 -2.57
CA GLN A 23 -8.35 24.67 -2.72
C GLN A 23 -9.32 24.24 -3.83
N LEU A 24 -8.90 23.35 -4.73
CA LEU A 24 -9.71 22.84 -5.84
C LEU A 24 -10.38 21.49 -5.50
N ILE A 25 -10.01 20.87 -4.38
CA ILE A 25 -10.58 19.60 -3.93
C ILE A 25 -11.88 19.90 -3.17
N PRO A 26 -12.97 19.12 -3.40
CA PRO A 26 -14.19 19.21 -2.61
C PRO A 26 -13.93 19.11 -1.10
N GLU A 27 -14.55 19.99 -0.31
CA GLU A 27 -14.35 20.00 1.15
C GLU A 27 -14.81 18.71 1.83
N ASN A 28 -15.78 18.02 1.24
CA ASN A 28 -16.38 16.78 1.75
C ASN A 28 -15.72 15.51 1.21
N SER A 29 -14.55 15.61 0.56
CA SER A 29 -13.80 14.43 0.12
C SER A 29 -13.42 13.53 1.29
N LYS A 30 -13.69 12.22 1.13
CA LYS A 30 -13.36 11.17 2.09
C LYS A 30 -11.97 10.63 1.88
N THR A 31 -11.55 10.54 0.63
CA THR A 31 -10.19 10.10 0.30
C THR A 31 -9.53 11.18 -0.51
N VAL A 32 -8.31 11.55 -0.13
CA VAL A 32 -7.51 12.55 -0.82
C VAL A 32 -6.07 12.05 -0.92
N PHE A 33 -5.54 11.99 -2.14
CA PHE A 33 -4.13 11.76 -2.41
C PHE A 33 -3.57 12.97 -3.15
N VAL A 34 -2.47 13.55 -2.68
CA VAL A 34 -1.83 14.68 -3.37
C VAL A 34 -0.35 14.41 -3.55
N PHE A 35 0.09 14.46 -4.81
CA PHE A 35 1.48 14.44 -5.21
C PHE A 35 1.93 15.88 -5.40
N HIS A 36 2.70 16.40 -4.45
CA HIS A 36 3.28 17.73 -4.54
C HIS A 36 4.50 17.69 -5.43
N ASN A 37 4.42 18.35 -6.60
CA ASN A 37 5.41 18.27 -7.68
C ASN A 37 5.67 16.81 -8.10
N ALA A 38 4.73 16.24 -8.85
CA ALA A 38 4.74 14.85 -9.26
C ALA A 38 5.98 14.48 -10.08
N GLN A 39 6.52 15.39 -10.90
CA GLN A 39 7.81 15.16 -11.56
C GLN A 39 8.92 14.94 -10.53
N LYS A 40 9.02 15.80 -9.52
CA LYS A 40 10.04 15.66 -8.47
C LYS A 40 9.83 14.39 -7.64
N VAL A 41 8.58 14.08 -7.28
CA VAL A 41 8.24 12.83 -6.58
C VAL A 41 8.68 11.61 -7.39
N TYR A 42 8.41 11.61 -8.70
CA TYR A 42 8.84 10.56 -9.62
C TYR A 42 10.36 10.42 -9.69
N GLU A 43 11.07 11.53 -9.91
CA GLU A 43 12.54 11.55 -9.95
C GLU A 43 13.15 11.06 -8.63
N ASP A 44 12.56 11.44 -7.49
CA ASP A 44 13.01 10.99 -6.18
C ASP A 44 12.71 9.50 -5.97
N LEU A 45 11.56 8.98 -6.43
CA LEU A 45 11.20 7.56 -6.30
C LEU A 45 12.21 6.68 -7.02
N LYS A 46 12.70 7.10 -8.19
CA LYS A 46 13.76 6.39 -8.93
C LYS A 46 15.05 6.23 -8.13
N THR A 47 15.30 7.07 -7.13
CA THR A 47 16.49 6.95 -6.27
C THR A 47 16.38 5.85 -5.22
N VAL A 48 15.18 5.35 -4.93
CA VAL A 48 14.94 4.23 -4.01
C VAL A 48 15.22 2.93 -4.77
N ASN A 49 16.09 2.04 -4.26
CA ASN A 49 16.57 0.87 -5.01
C ASN A 49 15.43 0.02 -5.57
N SER A 50 14.40 -0.26 -4.75
CA SER A 50 13.26 -1.07 -5.18
C SER A 50 12.49 -0.46 -6.36
N PHE A 51 12.23 0.86 -6.32
CA PHE A 51 11.54 1.54 -7.42
C PHE A 51 12.46 1.77 -8.62
N GLY A 52 13.70 2.21 -8.39
CA GLY A 52 14.69 2.42 -9.43
C GLY A 52 14.97 1.15 -10.24
N THR A 53 15.13 -0.01 -9.59
CA THR A 53 15.34 -1.29 -10.28
C THR A 53 14.14 -1.71 -11.15
N VAL A 54 12.91 -1.39 -10.72
CA VAL A 54 11.69 -1.68 -11.49
C VAL A 54 11.53 -0.71 -12.67
N LEU A 55 11.74 0.59 -12.42
CA LEU A 55 11.53 1.64 -13.41
C LEU A 55 12.65 1.67 -14.46
N ASP A 56 13.90 1.64 -14.02
CA ASP A 56 15.10 1.74 -14.86
C ASP A 56 15.67 0.35 -15.23
N ASP A 57 16.95 0.33 -15.62
CA ASP A 57 17.72 -0.88 -15.86
C ASP A 57 17.72 -1.73 -14.57
N PRO A 58 17.26 -2.99 -14.63
CA PRO A 58 17.12 -3.79 -15.85
C PRO A 58 15.72 -4.34 -16.14
N LEU A 59 14.71 -3.88 -15.41
CA LEU A 59 13.33 -4.28 -15.65
C LEU A 59 12.65 -3.40 -16.71
N TYR A 60 13.20 -2.22 -16.99
CA TYR A 60 12.79 -1.34 -18.08
C TYR A 60 11.29 -0.98 -18.08
N ALA A 61 10.60 -1.02 -16.93
CA ALA A 61 9.17 -0.75 -16.87
C ALA A 61 8.84 0.67 -17.36
N GLU A 62 9.72 1.64 -17.08
CA GLU A 62 9.59 3.00 -17.61
C GLU A 62 9.68 3.00 -19.14
N THR A 63 10.60 2.23 -19.73
CA THR A 63 10.74 2.16 -21.19
C THR A 63 9.48 1.57 -21.84
N TYR A 64 8.90 0.53 -21.25
CA TYR A 64 7.64 -0.03 -21.73
C TYR A 64 6.48 0.95 -21.59
N ALA A 65 6.37 1.65 -20.46
CA ALA A 65 5.35 2.66 -20.24
C ALA A 65 5.49 3.82 -21.25
N VAL A 66 6.71 4.31 -21.45
CA VAL A 66 7.01 5.37 -22.42
C VAL A 66 6.66 4.93 -23.84
N ALA A 67 7.09 3.73 -24.25
CA ALA A 67 6.77 3.19 -25.57
C ALA A 67 5.27 3.01 -25.79
N TYR A 68 4.53 2.61 -24.75
CA TYR A 68 3.08 2.48 -24.79
C TYR A 68 2.39 3.84 -24.92
N ILE A 69 2.82 4.84 -24.14
CA ILE A 69 2.31 6.21 -24.23
C ILE A 69 2.62 6.81 -25.61
N ASP A 70 3.83 6.62 -26.14
CA ASP A 70 4.22 7.09 -27.47
C ASP A 70 3.37 6.44 -28.58
N ALA A 71 3.09 5.14 -28.46
CA ALA A 71 2.24 4.44 -29.42
C ALA A 71 0.78 4.95 -29.40
N ILE A 72 0.23 5.23 -28.22
CA ILE A 72 -1.10 5.84 -28.08
C ILE A 72 -1.09 7.27 -28.64
N ALA A 73 -0.09 8.07 -28.26
CA ALA A 73 0.02 9.45 -28.74
C ALA A 73 0.08 9.50 -30.27
N GLN A 74 0.88 8.61 -30.88
CA GLN A 74 0.98 8.48 -32.33
C GLN A 74 -0.35 8.06 -32.97
N SER A 75 -1.09 7.12 -32.38
CA SER A 75 -2.38 6.67 -32.93
C SER A 75 -3.47 7.75 -32.86
N LEU A 76 -3.33 8.69 -31.92
CA LEU A 76 -4.24 9.83 -31.73
C LEU A 76 -3.74 11.14 -32.38
N GLU A 77 -2.69 11.06 -33.20
CA GLU A 77 -2.07 12.22 -33.87
C GLU A 77 -1.70 13.36 -32.90
N MET A 78 -1.18 13.00 -31.72
CA MET A 78 -0.71 13.93 -30.70
C MET A 78 0.77 13.71 -30.35
N GLU A 79 1.40 14.73 -29.78
CA GLU A 79 2.75 14.62 -29.24
C GLU A 79 2.70 13.99 -27.85
N SER A 80 3.55 13.01 -27.55
CA SER A 80 3.55 12.36 -26.23
C SER A 80 3.94 13.32 -25.10
N SER A 81 4.72 14.37 -25.40
CA SER A 81 5.02 15.47 -24.48
C SER A 81 3.76 16.16 -23.95
N ASP A 82 2.69 16.23 -24.73
CA ASP A 82 1.42 16.82 -24.31
C ASP A 82 0.70 15.97 -23.25
N ILE A 83 0.97 14.67 -23.18
CA ILE A 83 0.46 13.80 -22.11
C ILE A 83 1.32 13.99 -20.87
N TYR A 84 2.65 13.92 -21.01
CA TYR A 84 3.58 14.05 -19.87
C TYR A 84 3.48 15.41 -19.18
N ASP A 85 3.33 16.50 -19.95
CA ASP A 85 3.27 17.86 -19.41
C ASP A 85 2.13 18.06 -18.41
N ALA A 86 1.02 17.33 -18.57
CA ALA A 86 -0.12 17.39 -17.66
C ALA A 86 0.20 16.86 -16.26
N PHE A 87 1.15 15.93 -16.14
CA PHE A 87 1.49 15.23 -14.90
C PHE A 87 2.78 15.73 -14.25
N LYS A 88 3.42 16.79 -14.79
CA LYS A 88 4.68 17.31 -14.23
C LYS A 88 4.52 18.03 -12.89
N ASN A 89 3.42 18.75 -12.72
CA ASN A 89 3.19 19.62 -11.56
C ASN A 89 2.45 18.86 -10.45
N ASN A 90 1.49 19.48 -9.76
CA ASN A 90 0.76 18.77 -8.71
C ASN A 90 -0.32 17.89 -9.33
N ILE A 91 -0.54 16.74 -8.70
CA ILE A 91 -1.65 15.83 -9.00
C ILE A 91 -2.42 15.62 -7.71
N ALA A 92 -3.74 15.77 -7.75
CA ALA A 92 -4.60 15.36 -6.65
C ALA A 92 -5.65 14.36 -7.14
N PHE A 93 -5.92 13.35 -6.32
CA PHE A 93 -7.04 12.43 -6.47
C PHE A 93 -7.97 12.66 -5.30
N PHE A 94 -9.26 12.69 -5.57
CA PHE A 94 -10.27 12.77 -4.53
C PHE A 94 -11.42 11.79 -4.78
N VAL A 95 -12.00 11.31 -3.68
CA VAL A 95 -13.24 10.51 -3.67
C VAL A 95 -14.17 11.12 -2.64
N VAL A 96 -15.44 11.28 -3.00
CA VAL A 96 -16.51 11.75 -2.11
C VAL A 96 -17.36 10.56 -1.67
N GLU A 97 -17.83 10.58 -0.43
CA GLU A 97 -18.72 9.54 0.09
C GLU A 97 -20.01 9.51 -0.74
N PRO A 98 -20.50 8.32 -1.13
CA PRO A 98 -21.68 8.22 -1.95
C PRO A 98 -22.95 8.71 -1.21
N GLU A 99 -23.74 9.55 -1.87
CA GLU A 99 -25.20 9.51 -1.68
C GLU A 99 -25.68 8.33 -2.56
N ASP A 100 -26.20 7.26 -1.96
CA ASP A 100 -26.80 6.10 -2.65
C ASP A 100 -25.86 5.17 -3.47
N ASN A 101 -24.69 4.80 -2.92
CA ASN A 101 -23.71 3.88 -3.52
C ASN A 101 -23.04 4.34 -4.85
N ASN A 102 -23.22 5.61 -5.26
CA ASN A 102 -22.49 6.19 -6.38
C ASN A 102 -21.29 6.99 -5.90
N TYR A 103 -20.08 6.50 -6.18
CA TYR A 103 -18.84 7.17 -5.79
C TYR A 103 -18.50 8.24 -6.82
N ASP A 104 -18.55 9.50 -6.39
CA ASP A 104 -18.01 10.61 -7.17
C ASP A 104 -16.52 10.76 -6.89
N PHE A 105 -15.72 10.75 -7.94
CA PHE A 105 -14.27 10.89 -7.85
C PHE A 105 -13.74 11.86 -8.90
N GLY A 106 -12.51 12.30 -8.71
CA GLY A 106 -11.84 13.11 -9.70
C GLY A 106 -10.34 13.23 -9.50
N ILE A 107 -9.70 13.69 -10.57
CA ILE A 107 -8.28 13.98 -10.67
C ILE A 107 -8.15 15.48 -10.94
N ILE A 108 -7.23 16.14 -10.25
CA ILE A 108 -6.86 17.53 -10.47
C ILE A 108 -5.42 17.56 -10.94
N LEU A 109 -5.19 18.17 -12.09
CA LEU A 109 -3.88 18.33 -12.71
C LEU A 109 -3.55 19.81 -12.75
N GLY A 110 -2.40 20.18 -12.19
CA GLY A 110 -1.85 21.49 -12.39
C GLY A 110 -0.92 21.98 -11.28
N PRO A 111 -0.44 23.21 -11.38
CA PRO A 111 -0.79 24.19 -12.40
C PRO A 111 -0.42 23.82 -13.84
N LEU A 112 -1.14 24.35 -14.81
CA LEU A 112 -0.97 24.13 -16.25
C LEU A 112 -0.84 25.48 -16.97
N ASN A 113 -0.09 25.49 -18.08
CA ASN A 113 0.09 26.69 -18.90
C ASN A 113 -1.16 27.01 -19.74
N ASP A 114 -1.92 25.99 -20.15
CA ASP A 114 -3.16 26.11 -20.92
C ASP A 114 -4.05 24.90 -20.61
N GLY A 115 -5.02 25.07 -19.70
CA GLY A 115 -5.88 23.96 -19.27
C GLY A 115 -6.81 23.45 -20.36
N GLU A 116 -7.22 24.30 -21.31
CA GLU A 116 -8.14 23.94 -22.39
C GLU A 116 -7.48 23.00 -23.39
N LYS A 117 -6.20 23.21 -23.69
CA LYS A 117 -5.40 22.27 -24.50
C LYS A 117 -5.47 20.85 -23.93
N PHE A 118 -5.29 20.71 -22.61
CA PHE A 118 -5.28 19.40 -21.97
C PHE A 118 -6.68 18.76 -21.91
N VAL A 119 -7.77 19.52 -21.93
CA VAL A 119 -9.13 18.96 -22.05
C VAL A 119 -9.25 18.12 -23.32
N GLU A 120 -8.76 18.61 -24.45
CA GLU A 120 -8.82 17.87 -25.72
C GLU A 120 -7.97 16.59 -25.68
N VAL A 121 -6.76 16.69 -25.11
CA VAL A 121 -5.85 15.54 -24.94
C VAL A 121 -6.52 14.44 -24.12
N PHE A 122 -7.06 14.76 -22.94
CA PHE A 122 -7.63 13.73 -22.07
C PHE A 122 -8.97 13.19 -22.56
N LYS A 123 -9.77 13.97 -23.30
CA LYS A 123 -10.95 13.42 -23.99
C LYS A 123 -10.57 12.33 -24.99
N LYS A 124 -9.59 12.61 -25.86
CA LYS A 124 -9.09 11.62 -26.84
C LYS A 124 -8.55 10.36 -26.15
N LEU A 125 -7.81 10.52 -25.05
CA LEU A 125 -7.30 9.40 -24.25
C LEU A 125 -8.44 8.57 -23.63
N ALA A 126 -9.40 9.23 -22.99
CA ALA A 126 -10.54 8.55 -22.37
C ALA A 126 -11.36 7.76 -23.39
N ASP A 127 -11.70 8.36 -24.54
CA ASP A 127 -12.46 7.72 -25.61
C ASP A 127 -11.75 6.47 -26.18
N THR A 128 -10.42 6.40 -26.06
CA THR A 128 -9.61 5.30 -26.59
C THR A 128 -9.36 4.20 -25.55
N LEU A 129 -9.13 4.59 -24.28
CA LEU A 129 -8.69 3.68 -23.23
C LEU A 129 -9.83 3.14 -22.36
N ILE A 130 -10.96 3.85 -22.30
CA ILE A 130 -12.12 3.48 -21.49
C ILE A 130 -13.17 2.91 -22.45
N PRO A 131 -13.37 1.58 -22.50
CA PRO A 131 -14.39 0.99 -23.38
C PRO A 131 -15.78 1.48 -22.96
N THR A 132 -16.42 2.23 -23.86
CA THR A 132 -17.74 2.86 -23.64
C THR A 132 -18.88 1.87 -23.47
N ASP A 133 -18.67 0.61 -23.85
CA ASP A 133 -19.74 -0.38 -23.96
C ASP A 133 -19.96 -1.18 -22.65
N ASP A 134 -19.00 -1.18 -21.72
CA ASP A 134 -19.05 -1.99 -20.49
C ASP A 134 -18.96 -1.18 -19.18
N VAL A 135 -18.50 0.08 -19.24
CA VAL A 135 -18.30 0.92 -18.05
C VAL A 135 -19.12 2.21 -18.19
N ASN A 136 -20.16 2.37 -17.38
CA ASN A 136 -20.99 3.58 -17.33
C ASN A 136 -20.27 4.74 -16.62
N LEU A 137 -19.04 5.04 -17.04
CA LEU A 137 -18.21 6.10 -16.50
C LEU A 137 -18.23 7.29 -17.46
N ASN A 138 -18.91 8.36 -17.07
CA ASN A 138 -18.93 9.60 -17.83
C ASN A 138 -17.97 10.61 -17.19
N LEU A 139 -16.92 11.00 -17.91
CA LEU A 139 -15.94 11.96 -17.41
C LEU A 139 -16.30 13.39 -17.85
N SER A 140 -16.39 14.29 -16.87
CA SER A 140 -16.51 15.72 -17.04
C SER A 140 -15.15 16.39 -16.90
N TYR A 141 -14.87 17.35 -17.78
CA TYR A 141 -13.61 18.09 -17.83
C TYR A 141 -13.89 19.56 -17.53
N ILE A 142 -13.27 20.09 -16.48
CA ILE A 142 -13.51 21.44 -15.97
C ILE A 142 -12.18 22.15 -15.83
N VAL A 143 -12.03 23.30 -16.49
CA VAL A 143 -10.84 24.15 -16.34
C VAL A 143 -11.14 25.25 -15.32
N LYS A 144 -10.38 25.25 -14.22
CA LYS A 144 -10.40 26.35 -13.24
C LYS A 144 -9.21 27.26 -13.51
N LYS A 145 -9.50 28.51 -13.86
CA LYS A 145 -8.49 29.53 -14.17
C LYS A 145 -8.15 30.32 -12.91
N SER A 146 -6.87 30.51 -12.64
CA SER A 146 -6.37 31.52 -11.72
C SER A 146 -5.65 32.62 -12.51
N ASP A 147 -5.37 33.77 -11.87
CA ASP A 147 -4.71 34.91 -12.52
C ASP A 147 -3.29 34.58 -13.06
N LEU A 148 -2.70 33.44 -12.67
CA LEU A 148 -1.36 33.03 -13.06
C LEU A 148 -1.29 31.67 -13.77
N GLN A 149 -2.22 30.75 -13.49
CA GLN A 149 -2.13 29.33 -13.90
C GLN A 149 -3.52 28.68 -14.02
N ASP A 150 -3.66 27.74 -14.95
CA ASP A 150 -4.86 26.93 -15.12
C ASP A 150 -4.75 25.62 -14.34
N TYR A 151 -5.88 25.05 -13.95
CA TYR A 151 -5.97 23.69 -13.42
C TYR A 151 -7.04 22.92 -14.18
N LEU A 152 -6.74 21.68 -14.53
CA LEU A 152 -7.68 20.76 -15.16
C LEU A 152 -8.24 19.82 -14.09
N ILE A 153 -9.56 19.77 -13.98
CA ILE A 153 -10.29 18.82 -13.16
C ILE A 153 -10.99 17.82 -14.08
N ILE A 154 -10.73 16.54 -13.87
CA ILE A 154 -11.36 15.41 -14.55
C ILE A 154 -12.17 14.68 -13.50
N THR A 155 -13.50 14.65 -13.61
CA THR A 155 -14.38 14.06 -12.58
C THR A 155 -15.48 13.20 -13.17
N SER A 156 -15.93 12.17 -12.45
CA SER A 156 -17.06 11.33 -12.83
C SER A 156 -18.41 12.07 -12.84
N ASN A 157 -18.49 13.24 -12.19
CA ASN A 157 -19.74 14.00 -12.06
C ASN A 157 -19.48 15.51 -12.02
N GLY A 158 -19.54 16.14 -13.20
CA GLY A 158 -19.28 17.58 -13.33
C GLY A 158 -20.33 18.46 -12.66
N ASP A 159 -21.60 18.01 -12.63
CA ASP A 159 -22.68 18.74 -11.96
C ASP A 159 -22.47 18.76 -10.45
N PHE A 160 -22.12 17.63 -9.85
CA PHE A 160 -21.74 17.56 -8.44
C PHE A 160 -20.57 18.50 -8.13
N TYR A 161 -19.47 18.40 -8.91
CA TYR A 161 -18.27 19.19 -8.65
C TYR A 161 -18.54 20.70 -8.74
N ASN A 162 -19.32 21.15 -9.73
CA ASN A 162 -19.63 22.57 -9.89
C ASN A 162 -20.55 23.14 -8.79
N ASN A 163 -21.36 22.29 -8.17
CA ASN A 163 -22.30 22.69 -7.12
C ASN A 163 -21.76 22.47 -5.70
N THR A 164 -20.64 21.76 -5.54
CA THR A 164 -20.03 21.45 -4.26
C THR A 164 -19.09 22.57 -3.78
N LYS A 165 -18.99 22.72 -2.47
CA LYS A 165 -18.02 23.62 -1.85
C LYS A 165 -16.61 23.02 -1.97
N ILE A 166 -15.73 23.74 -2.67
CA ILE A 166 -14.30 23.42 -2.80
C ILE A 166 -13.50 24.12 -1.71
N GLY A 167 -12.35 23.56 -1.34
CA GLY A 167 -11.50 24.13 -0.29
C GLY A 167 -11.02 23.13 0.76
N TYR A 168 -10.59 21.93 0.33
CA TYR A 168 -10.15 20.90 1.26
C TYR A 168 -9.03 21.39 2.18
N THR A 169 -9.16 21.12 3.47
CA THR A 169 -8.17 21.51 4.48
C THR A 169 -7.47 20.25 5.01
N PRO A 170 -6.22 19.97 4.61
CA PRO A 170 -5.51 18.79 5.10
C PRO A 170 -5.26 18.91 6.61
N LYS A 171 -5.38 17.80 7.34
CA LYS A 171 -5.11 17.77 8.80
C LYS A 171 -3.69 18.21 9.13
N LYS A 172 -2.71 17.84 8.29
CA LYS A 172 -1.32 18.26 8.46
C LYS A 172 -0.54 18.27 7.16
N ARG A 173 0.18 19.36 6.91
CA ARG A 173 1.10 19.52 5.78
C ARG A 173 2.52 19.27 6.26
N PHE A 174 3.21 18.32 5.64
CA PHE A 174 4.52 17.91 6.12
C PHE A 174 5.67 18.50 5.32
N ASN A 175 5.57 18.68 3.99
CA ASN A 175 6.64 19.20 3.14
C ASN A 175 6.08 19.84 1.84
N ASP A 176 6.93 20.59 1.12
CA ASP A 176 6.65 21.13 -0.22
C ASP A 176 6.75 20.08 -1.34
N THR A 177 7.34 18.92 -1.06
CA THR A 177 7.44 17.76 -1.97
C THR A 177 7.10 16.47 -1.23
N GLY A 178 6.45 15.54 -1.93
CA GLY A 178 6.05 14.25 -1.37
C GLY A 178 4.61 13.89 -1.69
N ILE A 179 4.14 12.81 -1.07
CA ILE A 179 2.80 12.27 -1.23
C ILE A 179 2.04 12.51 0.07
N TYR A 180 0.93 13.23 -0.02
CA TYR A 180 -0.02 13.37 1.07
C TYR A 180 -1.18 12.40 0.86
N GLU A 181 -1.64 11.81 1.95
CA GLU A 181 -2.68 10.79 1.95
C GLU A 181 -3.66 11.10 3.09
N GLU A 182 -4.97 11.14 2.82
CA GLU A 182 -5.99 11.17 3.86
C GLU A 182 -7.16 10.28 3.46
N ILE A 183 -7.67 9.51 4.42
CA ILE A 183 -8.76 8.56 4.26
C ILE A 183 -9.71 8.77 5.43
N GLN A 184 -10.98 9.00 5.15
CA GLN A 184 -12.05 9.22 6.12
C GLN A 184 -13.25 8.36 5.72
N THR A 185 -13.08 7.04 5.71
CA THR A 185 -14.16 6.10 5.39
C THR A 185 -14.74 5.50 6.67
N SER A 186 -15.82 4.74 6.53
CA SER A 186 -16.38 3.94 7.64
C SER A 186 -15.43 2.83 8.12
N SER A 187 -14.46 2.43 7.31
CA SER A 187 -13.52 1.34 7.59
C SER A 187 -12.14 1.80 8.07
N LEU A 188 -11.72 3.01 7.69
CA LEU A 188 -10.44 3.58 8.07
C LEU A 188 -10.53 5.10 8.11
N ASN A 189 -10.18 5.68 9.26
CA ASN A 189 -10.02 7.12 9.38
C ASN A 189 -8.58 7.45 9.75
N GLY A 190 -7.88 8.14 8.86
CA GLY A 190 -6.48 8.44 9.05
C GLY A 190 -5.88 9.38 8.01
N TYR A 191 -4.70 9.88 8.31
CA TYR A 191 -3.93 10.73 7.41
C TYR A 191 -2.44 10.40 7.49
N GLY A 192 -1.74 10.59 6.40
CA GLY A 192 -0.33 10.27 6.30
C GLY A 192 0.42 11.10 5.28
N PHE A 193 1.72 10.89 5.28
CA PHE A 193 2.64 11.49 4.33
C PHE A 193 3.78 10.54 4.03
N SER A 194 4.21 10.58 2.79
CA SER A 194 5.35 9.82 2.29
C SER A 194 6.34 10.75 1.58
N TYR A 195 7.63 10.58 1.82
CA TYR A 195 8.69 11.38 1.22
C TYR A 195 9.97 10.56 1.07
N ILE A 196 10.88 11.02 0.21
CA ILE A 196 12.15 10.34 -0.02
C ILE A 196 13.30 11.15 0.56
N LYS A 197 14.20 10.46 1.24
CA LYS A 197 15.44 11.04 1.75
C LYS A 197 16.53 9.98 1.76
N ASP A 198 17.72 10.34 1.29
CA ASP A 198 18.89 9.44 1.25
C ASP A 198 18.56 8.09 0.55
N SER A 199 17.85 8.14 -0.59
CA SER A 199 17.42 6.96 -1.37
C SER A 199 16.51 5.99 -0.60
N ILE A 200 15.78 6.48 0.40
CA ILE A 200 14.85 5.70 1.21
C ILE A 200 13.51 6.42 1.21
N LEU A 201 12.44 5.67 0.93
CA LEU A 201 11.07 6.12 1.08
C LEU A 201 10.70 6.02 2.57
N TYR A 202 10.30 7.14 3.16
CA TYR A 202 9.74 7.22 4.51
C TYR A 202 8.26 7.50 4.38
N GLY A 203 7.43 6.68 5.00
CA GLY A 203 5.99 6.85 5.13
C GLY A 203 5.59 6.96 6.59
N LYS A 204 4.58 7.77 6.87
CA LYS A 204 3.94 7.82 8.17
C LYS A 204 2.44 8.01 8.00
N PHE A 205 1.65 7.16 8.66
CA PHE A 205 0.20 7.22 8.62
C PHE A 205 -0.37 7.16 10.04
N TYR A 206 -1.31 8.05 10.34
CA TYR A 206 -2.00 8.16 11.62
C TYR A 206 -3.41 7.60 11.46
N ILE A 207 -3.75 6.55 12.21
CA ILE A 207 -5.11 6.04 12.32
C ILE A 207 -5.75 6.69 13.55
N LEU A 208 -6.89 7.34 13.34
CA LEU A 208 -7.60 8.17 14.32
C LEU A 208 -8.70 7.42 15.06
N ASP A 209 -9.24 6.38 14.43
CA ASP A 209 -10.22 5.47 15.00
C ASP A 209 -9.57 4.15 15.44
N ASN A 210 -10.35 3.30 16.11
CA ASN A 210 -9.91 1.95 16.49
C ASN A 210 -8.60 1.90 17.29
N ILE A 211 -8.41 2.87 18.18
CA ILE A 211 -7.23 2.96 19.05
C ILE A 211 -7.26 1.75 20.00
N PRO A 212 -6.23 0.90 19.99
CA PRO A 212 -6.20 -0.29 20.81
C PRO A 212 -6.29 0.04 22.31
N GLU A 213 -7.27 -0.53 23.00
CA GLU A 213 -7.34 -0.51 24.45
C GLU A 213 -6.37 -1.57 25.01
N ASN A 214 -5.41 -1.16 25.84
CA ASN A 214 -4.45 -2.05 26.54
C ASN A 214 -3.37 -2.72 25.68
N ILE A 215 -2.61 -1.93 24.90
CA ILE A 215 -1.34 -2.42 24.32
C ILE A 215 -0.33 -2.69 25.44
N LYS A 216 0.28 -3.87 25.43
CA LYS A 216 1.47 -4.13 26.24
C LYS A 216 2.64 -3.32 25.68
N ASP A 217 3.36 -2.59 26.53
CA ASP A 217 4.36 -1.58 26.16
C ASP A 217 5.53 -2.08 25.29
N SER A 218 5.67 -3.38 25.06
CA SER A 218 6.57 -3.97 24.06
C SER A 218 6.33 -5.48 23.94
N PHE A 219 6.70 -6.04 22.79
CA PHE A 219 6.87 -7.48 22.62
C PHE A 219 8.23 -7.76 21.98
N ASN A 220 8.88 -8.87 22.36
CA ASN A 220 10.18 -9.24 21.80
C ASN A 220 9.99 -9.95 20.46
N TYR A 221 10.65 -9.42 19.42
CA TYR A 221 10.61 -9.94 18.05
C TYR A 221 12.01 -10.09 17.42
N GLU A 222 13.04 -9.47 17.99
CA GLU A 222 14.42 -9.50 17.48
C GLU A 222 15.01 -10.92 17.44
N THR A 223 14.53 -11.80 18.32
CA THR A 223 14.96 -13.20 18.44
C THR A 223 14.13 -14.18 17.61
N ASP A 224 13.13 -13.69 16.89
CA ASP A 224 12.26 -14.54 16.07
C ASP A 224 13.01 -14.96 14.80
N ASN A 225 12.66 -16.11 14.26
CA ASN A 225 13.26 -16.59 13.02
C ASN A 225 12.68 -15.81 11.84
N PHE A 226 13.53 -15.38 10.91
CA PHE A 226 13.10 -14.76 9.66
C PHE A 226 13.18 -15.77 8.51
N TYR A 227 12.05 -16.03 7.86
CA TYR A 227 11.97 -17.11 6.87
C TYR A 227 12.66 -16.76 5.54
N GLY A 228 12.76 -15.48 5.21
CA GLY A 228 13.53 -14.99 4.06
C GLY A 228 12.80 -13.98 3.17
N LEU A 229 11.46 -13.92 3.22
CA LEU A 229 10.68 -12.98 2.41
C LEU A 229 9.85 -12.02 3.25
N TYR A 230 9.01 -12.53 4.16
CA TYR A 230 8.10 -11.70 4.94
C TYR A 230 8.03 -12.17 6.39
N TYR A 231 7.93 -11.20 7.28
CA TYR A 231 7.72 -11.38 8.70
C TYR A 231 6.76 -10.31 9.20
N SER A 232 5.81 -10.69 10.03
CA SER A 232 5.05 -9.73 10.81
C SER A 232 4.74 -10.30 12.17
N LYS A 233 4.59 -9.42 13.16
CA LYS A 233 4.13 -9.83 14.49
C LYS A 233 3.34 -8.70 15.11
N THR A 234 2.19 -9.05 15.66
CA THR A 234 1.28 -8.10 16.29
C THR A 234 0.71 -8.66 17.58
N ASN A 235 0.60 -7.82 18.61
CA ASN A 235 -0.21 -8.10 19.81
C ASN A 235 -1.56 -7.36 19.78
N TYR A 236 -1.89 -6.72 18.65
CA TYR A 236 -3.18 -6.11 18.37
C TYR A 236 -3.85 -6.80 17.19
N ILE A 237 -5.05 -7.33 17.43
CA ILE A 237 -5.90 -8.00 16.45
C ILE A 237 -7.24 -7.27 16.46
N PRO A 238 -7.58 -6.50 15.41
CA PRO A 238 -8.86 -5.80 15.35
C PRO A 238 -10.01 -6.81 15.32
N LYS A 239 -11.10 -6.53 16.05
CA LYS A 239 -12.28 -7.41 16.14
C LYS A 239 -12.94 -7.69 14.79
N ASP A 240 -12.83 -6.76 13.86
CA ASP A 240 -13.49 -6.77 12.55
C ASP A 240 -12.50 -6.76 11.37
N PHE A 241 -11.29 -7.28 11.56
CA PHE A 241 -10.34 -7.41 10.45
C PHE A 241 -10.78 -8.51 9.47
N ASP A 242 -10.74 -8.22 8.18
CA ASP A 242 -10.98 -9.16 7.08
C ASP A 242 -9.69 -9.92 6.77
N THR A 243 -9.70 -11.24 6.90
CA THR A 243 -8.51 -12.09 6.79
C THR A 243 -8.54 -12.95 5.54
N ASN A 244 -8.30 -12.35 4.38
CA ASN A 244 -7.76 -13.10 3.25
C ASN A 244 -6.24 -13.09 3.36
N ILE A 245 -5.66 -14.17 3.89
CA ILE A 245 -4.21 -14.34 4.00
C ILE A 245 -3.71 -15.09 2.75
N PRO A 246 -2.92 -14.45 1.86
CA PRO A 246 -2.39 -15.11 0.69
C PRO A 246 -1.61 -16.39 1.06
N GLY A 247 -1.88 -17.49 0.36
CA GLY A 247 -1.24 -18.78 0.60
C GLY A 247 -1.88 -19.65 1.69
N LEU A 248 -2.92 -19.15 2.37
CA LEU A 248 -3.80 -19.98 3.21
C LEU A 248 -5.14 -20.16 2.51
N ASN A 249 -5.42 -21.38 2.08
CA ASN A 249 -6.74 -21.74 1.58
C ASN A 249 -7.62 -22.19 2.76
N ILE A 250 -7.96 -21.23 3.62
CA ILE A 250 -8.91 -21.41 4.73
C ILE A 250 -9.83 -20.19 4.71
N SER A 251 -11.12 -20.39 5.00
CA SER A 251 -12.07 -19.29 5.08
C SER A 251 -11.61 -18.19 6.03
N GLY A 252 -11.78 -16.93 5.60
CA GLY A 252 -11.42 -15.77 6.42
C GLY A 252 -12.09 -15.80 7.79
N ASP A 253 -13.35 -16.22 7.87
CA ASP A 253 -14.06 -16.38 9.14
C ASP A 253 -13.39 -17.36 10.12
N THR A 254 -12.79 -18.44 9.62
CA THR A 254 -12.06 -19.41 10.45
C THR A 254 -10.80 -18.77 11.02
N ILE A 255 -10.01 -18.10 10.18
CA ILE A 255 -8.81 -17.40 10.63
C ILE A 255 -9.19 -16.31 11.64
N LYS A 256 -10.21 -15.50 11.34
CA LYS A 256 -10.74 -14.47 12.24
C LYS A 256 -11.15 -15.05 13.60
N ASP A 257 -11.90 -16.14 13.64
CA ASP A 257 -12.34 -16.80 14.89
C ASP A 257 -11.15 -17.35 15.71
N ILE A 258 -10.11 -17.84 15.05
CA ILE A 258 -8.85 -18.27 15.70
C ILE A 258 -8.09 -17.06 16.26
N LEU A 259 -7.90 -16.02 15.44
CA LEU A 259 -7.11 -14.85 15.80
C LEU A 259 -7.77 -14.03 16.91
N ASN A 260 -9.10 -13.91 16.92
CA ASN A 260 -9.84 -13.20 17.97
C ASN A 260 -9.64 -13.76 19.39
N LYS A 261 -9.18 -15.01 19.50
CA LYS A 261 -8.85 -15.67 20.78
C LYS A 261 -7.35 -15.72 21.07
N SER A 262 -6.55 -14.93 20.35
CA SER A 262 -5.09 -14.94 20.42
C SER A 262 -4.55 -13.68 21.09
N ASN A 263 -3.51 -13.83 21.92
CA ASN A 263 -2.84 -12.72 22.59
C ASN A 263 -1.88 -11.98 21.66
N TRP A 264 -1.24 -12.73 20.75
CA TRP A 264 -0.39 -12.20 19.70
C TRP A 264 -0.35 -13.20 18.55
N VAL A 265 0.00 -12.69 17.38
CA VAL A 265 0.14 -13.45 16.14
C VAL A 265 1.45 -13.06 15.49
N GLU A 266 2.19 -14.06 15.05
CA GLU A 266 3.38 -13.95 14.21
C GLU A 266 3.09 -14.63 12.87
N GLN A 267 3.49 -14.00 11.79
CA GLN A 267 3.42 -14.56 10.45
C GLN A 267 4.80 -14.51 9.82
N ASN A 268 5.16 -15.59 9.16
CA ASN A 268 6.45 -15.78 8.52
C ASN A 268 6.23 -16.44 7.16
N MET A 269 6.94 -15.96 6.14
CA MET A 269 6.86 -16.51 4.80
C MET A 269 8.21 -16.51 4.12
N ASN A 270 8.47 -17.59 3.38
CA ASN A 270 9.53 -17.68 2.40
C ASN A 270 8.95 -18.16 1.08
N MET A 271 9.40 -17.54 0.00
CA MET A 271 9.14 -17.99 -1.35
C MET A 271 10.48 -18.23 -2.03
N ASN A 272 10.68 -19.44 -2.53
CA ASN A 272 11.76 -19.76 -3.45
C ASN A 272 11.16 -19.95 -4.82
N ILE A 273 11.61 -19.12 -5.78
CA ILE A 273 11.15 -19.17 -7.15
C ILE A 273 12.34 -19.62 -7.99
N ASN A 274 12.17 -20.70 -8.75
CA ASN A 274 13.18 -21.20 -9.68
C ASN A 274 12.51 -21.51 -11.02
N SER A 275 13.23 -21.35 -12.12
CA SER A 275 12.79 -21.85 -13.43
C SER A 275 13.41 -23.22 -13.70
N ASP A 276 12.62 -24.14 -14.25
CA ASP A 276 13.14 -25.35 -14.88
C ASP A 276 13.94 -24.97 -16.14
N GLU A 277 15.21 -25.38 -16.21
CA GLU A 277 16.10 -25.03 -17.32
C GLU A 277 15.70 -25.67 -18.65
N GLU A 278 14.98 -26.81 -18.64
CA GLU A 278 14.58 -27.55 -19.83
C GLU A 278 13.20 -27.10 -20.35
N THR A 279 12.24 -26.87 -19.46
CA THR A 279 10.86 -26.52 -19.84
C THR A 279 10.56 -25.03 -19.76
N GLY A 280 11.38 -24.25 -19.04
CA GLY A 280 11.11 -22.86 -18.71
C GLY A 280 9.98 -22.68 -17.68
N GLU A 281 9.47 -23.77 -17.10
CA GLU A 281 8.39 -23.73 -16.12
C GLU A 281 8.85 -23.08 -14.81
N ILE A 282 8.05 -22.14 -14.30
CA ILE A 282 8.33 -21.46 -13.04
C ILE A 282 7.80 -22.31 -11.89
N ASN A 283 8.71 -22.80 -11.06
CA ASN A 283 8.42 -23.56 -9.85
C ASN A 283 8.51 -22.63 -8.63
N ILE A 284 7.42 -22.60 -7.85
CA ILE A 284 7.32 -21.80 -6.63
C ILE A 284 7.21 -22.76 -5.43
N ASP A 285 8.23 -22.77 -4.58
CA ASP A 285 8.19 -23.43 -3.26
C ASP A 285 7.91 -22.38 -2.19
N LEU A 286 6.68 -22.40 -1.69
CA LEU A 286 6.17 -21.51 -0.67
C LEU A 286 6.17 -22.21 0.68
N ILE A 287 6.73 -21.56 1.70
CA ILE A 287 6.54 -21.94 3.10
C ILE A 287 5.94 -20.74 3.82
N PHE A 288 4.71 -20.91 4.28
CA PHE A 288 3.98 -19.98 5.12
C PHE A 288 3.80 -20.57 6.51
N SER A 289 3.96 -19.76 7.54
CA SER A 289 3.67 -20.13 8.92
C SER A 289 3.03 -18.96 9.65
N LEU A 290 1.88 -19.22 10.26
CA LEU A 290 1.25 -18.38 11.25
C LEU A 290 1.37 -19.05 12.61
N VAL A 291 1.82 -18.31 13.60
CA VAL A 291 1.94 -18.76 14.98
C VAL A 291 1.13 -17.81 15.86
N ALA A 292 0.14 -18.35 16.54
CA ALA A 292 -0.70 -17.60 17.45
C ALA A 292 -0.50 -18.09 18.88
N ASN A 293 -0.28 -17.16 19.82
CA ASN A 293 -0.34 -17.51 21.24
C ASN A 293 -1.79 -17.46 21.71
N THR A 294 -2.34 -18.62 22.03
CA THR A 294 -3.76 -18.76 22.33
C THR A 294 -4.01 -19.91 23.30
N GLY A 295 -5.01 -19.70 24.16
CA GLY A 295 -5.56 -20.74 25.03
C GLY A 295 -6.42 -21.77 24.29
N LEU A 296 -6.71 -21.56 22.99
CA LEU A 296 -7.50 -22.48 22.18
C LEU A 296 -6.93 -23.90 22.20
N THR A 297 -7.76 -24.87 22.55
CA THR A 297 -7.48 -26.30 22.34
C THR A 297 -7.71 -26.69 20.89
N ILE A 298 -7.09 -27.79 20.44
CA ILE A 298 -7.38 -28.33 19.10
C ILE A 298 -8.85 -28.71 18.96
N LYS A 299 -9.51 -29.16 20.04
CA LYS A 299 -10.93 -29.45 20.01
C LYS A 299 -11.79 -28.21 19.71
N GLU A 300 -11.45 -27.06 20.29
CA GLU A 300 -12.13 -25.81 19.96
C GLU A 300 -11.83 -25.35 18.52
N VAL A 301 -10.64 -25.66 17.99
CA VAL A 301 -10.32 -25.41 16.57
C VAL A 301 -11.18 -26.28 15.67
N GLU A 302 -11.38 -27.57 16.00
CA GLU A 302 -12.32 -28.45 15.28
C GLU A 302 -13.74 -27.88 15.25
N ASP A 303 -14.20 -27.35 16.39
CA ASP A 303 -15.53 -26.75 16.49
C ASP A 303 -15.65 -25.49 15.61
N ILE A 304 -14.58 -24.66 15.53
CA ILE A 304 -14.51 -23.50 14.61
C ILE A 304 -14.55 -23.96 13.15
N LEU A 305 -13.73 -24.96 12.79
CA LEU A 305 -13.68 -25.49 11.42
C LEU A 305 -15.03 -26.07 10.99
N SER A 306 -15.68 -26.82 11.88
CA SER A 306 -17.00 -27.42 11.63
C SER A 306 -18.10 -26.37 11.48
N LYS A 307 -18.05 -25.29 12.27
CA LYS A 307 -18.99 -24.17 12.19
C LYS A 307 -18.89 -23.44 10.85
N ASN A 308 -17.71 -23.39 10.25
CA ASN A 308 -17.43 -22.70 8.99
C ASN A 308 -17.36 -23.66 7.79
N ASP A 309 -18.04 -24.83 7.87
CA ASP A 309 -18.14 -25.84 6.81
C ASP A 309 -16.80 -26.28 6.20
N THR A 310 -15.71 -26.21 6.97
CA THR A 310 -14.37 -26.58 6.51
C THR A 310 -14.14 -28.07 6.76
N THR A 311 -13.79 -28.82 5.71
CA THR A 311 -13.48 -30.25 5.83
C THR A 311 -12.06 -30.43 6.37
N TYR A 312 -11.90 -31.32 7.36
CA TYR A 312 -10.61 -31.58 7.99
C TYR A 312 -10.43 -33.04 8.42
N LYS A 313 -9.17 -33.43 8.63
CA LYS A 313 -8.74 -34.73 9.12
C LYS A 313 -7.92 -34.55 10.39
N VAL A 314 -8.34 -35.20 11.47
CA VAL A 314 -7.55 -35.28 12.70
C VAL A 314 -6.40 -36.26 12.49
N ILE A 315 -5.17 -35.80 12.63
CA ILE A 315 -3.95 -36.62 12.58
C ILE A 315 -3.64 -37.15 13.99
N SER A 316 -3.76 -36.29 15.00
CA SER A 316 -3.61 -36.61 16.43
C SER A 316 -4.37 -35.61 17.29
N ASP A 317 -4.42 -35.84 18.61
CA ASP A 317 -5.11 -34.98 19.59
C ASP A 317 -4.67 -33.50 19.57
N ASN A 318 -3.51 -33.21 18.98
CA ASN A 318 -2.95 -31.89 18.86
C ASN A 318 -2.61 -31.48 17.41
N TYR A 319 -3.14 -32.19 16.41
CA TYR A 319 -2.76 -31.98 15.00
C TYR A 319 -3.90 -32.30 14.02
N ILE A 320 -4.25 -31.32 13.19
CA ILE A 320 -5.26 -31.39 12.14
C ILE A 320 -4.64 -31.08 10.78
N LYS A 321 -5.15 -31.72 9.72
CA LYS A 321 -4.91 -31.40 8.31
C LYS A 321 -6.21 -30.98 7.64
N ILE A 322 -6.16 -29.93 6.84
CA ILE A 322 -7.22 -29.47 5.94
C ILE A 322 -6.71 -29.76 4.52
N GLU A 323 -7.52 -30.42 3.71
CA GLU A 323 -7.22 -30.76 2.32
C GLU A 323 -8.28 -30.11 1.44
N GLU A 324 -7.84 -29.35 0.44
CA GLU A 324 -8.73 -28.74 -0.54
C GLU A 324 -8.16 -28.91 -1.94
N ASN A 325 -9.03 -29.21 -2.92
CA ASN A 325 -8.63 -29.31 -4.32
C ASN A 325 -8.97 -27.99 -5.01
N VAL A 326 -7.93 -27.30 -5.48
CA VAL A 326 -8.06 -26.08 -6.29
C VAL A 326 -7.41 -26.34 -7.63
N GLU A 327 -8.19 -26.24 -8.71
CA GLU A 327 -7.67 -26.37 -10.09
C GLU A 327 -6.77 -27.61 -10.30
N ASP A 328 -7.25 -28.79 -9.87
CA ASP A 328 -6.54 -30.08 -9.93
C ASP A 328 -5.25 -30.17 -9.08
N LYS A 329 -5.01 -29.22 -8.18
CA LYS A 329 -3.93 -29.27 -7.18
C LYS A 329 -4.49 -29.50 -5.78
N GLU A 330 -3.96 -30.50 -5.09
CA GLU A 330 -4.25 -30.75 -3.67
C GLU A 330 -3.45 -29.73 -2.83
N LEU A 331 -4.16 -28.80 -2.20
CA LEU A 331 -3.61 -27.87 -1.23
C LEU A 331 -3.86 -28.43 0.17
N SER A 332 -2.81 -28.45 0.98
CA SER A 332 -2.87 -28.94 2.36
C SER A 332 -2.50 -27.83 3.33
N ILE A 333 -3.34 -27.61 4.33
CA ILE A 333 -3.03 -26.76 5.49
C ILE A 333 -2.97 -27.62 6.75
N TYR A 334 -1.99 -27.34 7.57
CA TYR A 334 -1.65 -28.08 8.78
C TYR A 334 -1.83 -27.16 9.99
N ILE A 335 -2.62 -27.63 10.97
CA ILE A 335 -2.87 -26.89 12.21
C ILE A 335 -2.47 -27.76 13.39
N TRP A 336 -1.51 -27.32 14.20
CA TRP A 336 -1.09 -28.07 15.40
C TRP A 336 -0.84 -27.19 16.60
N LYS A 337 -0.90 -27.80 17.78
CA LYS A 337 -0.64 -27.14 19.07
C LYS A 337 0.65 -27.64 19.70
N ASP A 338 1.45 -26.69 20.21
CA ASP A 338 2.66 -26.91 20.99
C ASP A 338 2.66 -25.96 22.20
N GLY A 339 2.22 -26.48 23.35
CA GLY A 339 1.93 -25.65 24.53
C GLY A 339 0.84 -24.61 24.24
N ASP A 340 1.13 -23.34 24.55
CA ASP A 340 0.22 -22.21 24.31
C ASP A 340 0.29 -21.67 22.87
N LEU A 341 1.05 -22.32 21.99
CA LEU A 341 1.21 -21.89 20.60
C LEU A 341 0.36 -22.76 19.68
N LEU A 342 -0.44 -22.11 18.85
CA LEU A 342 -1.16 -22.70 17.72
C LEU A 342 -0.42 -22.33 16.44
N TYR A 343 -0.05 -23.33 15.66
CA TYR A 343 0.60 -23.16 14.37
C TYR A 343 -0.39 -23.45 13.26
N VAL A 344 -0.32 -22.65 12.19
CA VAL A 344 -1.01 -22.87 10.92
C VAL A 344 0.03 -22.76 9.81
N SER A 345 0.14 -23.76 8.94
CA SER A 345 1.14 -23.77 7.87
C SER A 345 0.68 -24.55 6.65
N ASN A 346 1.17 -24.19 5.47
CA ASN A 346 1.00 -24.97 4.25
C ASN A 346 2.00 -26.16 4.15
N LYS A 347 2.85 -26.37 5.16
CA LYS A 347 3.79 -27.49 5.27
C LYS A 347 3.59 -28.25 6.58
N GLU A 348 4.03 -29.51 6.60
CA GLU A 348 3.92 -30.36 7.78
C GLU A 348 4.80 -29.84 8.93
N LYS A 349 4.37 -30.12 10.18
CA LYS A 349 5.07 -29.74 11.41
C LYS A 349 6.59 -29.96 11.38
N GLU A 350 7.04 -31.14 10.96
CA GLU A 350 8.47 -31.48 10.96
C GLU A 350 9.25 -30.69 9.90
N GLU A 351 8.64 -30.42 8.74
CA GLU A 351 9.24 -29.59 7.69
C GLU A 351 9.37 -28.13 8.17
N VAL A 352 8.33 -27.58 8.79
CA VAL A 352 8.34 -26.23 9.37
C VAL A 352 9.41 -26.10 10.45
N TYR A 353 9.49 -27.04 11.40
CA TYR A 353 10.51 -27.00 12.45
C TYR A 353 11.93 -27.18 11.90
N LYS A 354 12.12 -28.02 10.88
CA LYS A 354 13.42 -28.17 10.20
C LYS A 354 13.80 -26.86 9.49
N PHE A 355 12.85 -26.22 8.82
CA PHE A 355 13.06 -24.95 8.13
C PHE A 355 13.37 -23.82 9.12
N GLN A 356 12.57 -23.66 10.17
CA GLN A 356 12.80 -22.67 11.23
C GLN A 356 14.21 -22.76 11.83
N LYS A 357 14.69 -23.98 12.12
CA LYS A 357 16.02 -24.20 12.71
C LYS A 357 17.18 -23.80 11.80
N SER A 358 16.98 -23.78 10.49
CA SER A 358 18.02 -23.40 9.53
C SER A 358 18.05 -21.90 9.23
N LYS A 359 17.08 -21.14 9.73
CA LYS A 359 16.94 -19.71 9.44
C LYS A 359 17.64 -18.83 10.46
N GLU A 360 18.10 -17.70 9.95
CA GLU A 360 18.67 -16.65 10.79
C GLU A 360 17.59 -15.96 11.62
N LYS A 361 18.02 -15.30 12.68
CA LYS A 361 17.16 -14.42 13.46
C LYS A 361 16.89 -13.14 12.71
N LEU A 362 15.75 -12.51 12.94
CA LEU A 362 15.43 -11.20 12.35
C LEU A 362 16.54 -10.17 12.64
N SER A 363 17.05 -10.14 13.87
CA SER A 363 18.19 -9.30 14.30
C SER A 363 19.50 -9.57 13.55
N GLN A 364 19.64 -10.68 12.83
CA GLN A 364 20.81 -11.02 12.03
C GLN A 364 20.66 -10.58 10.56
N ASN A 365 19.42 -10.32 10.10
CA ASN A 365 19.18 -9.89 8.73
C ASN A 365 19.78 -8.50 8.46
N LYS A 366 20.51 -8.36 7.35
CA LYS A 366 21.22 -7.13 6.99
C LYS A 366 20.27 -5.98 6.69
N VAL A 367 19.23 -6.22 5.88
CA VAL A 367 18.26 -5.20 5.46
C VAL A 367 17.49 -4.69 6.66
N TYR A 368 17.03 -5.61 7.53
CA TYR A 368 16.38 -5.28 8.78
C TYR A 368 17.24 -4.33 9.65
N ASN A 369 18.52 -4.66 9.85
CA ASN A 369 19.43 -3.84 10.65
C ASN A 369 19.69 -2.45 10.06
N GLU A 370 19.65 -2.29 8.73
CA GLU A 370 19.76 -1.00 8.05
C GLU A 370 18.50 -0.13 8.26
N LEU A 371 17.32 -0.76 8.34
CA LEU A 371 16.03 -0.08 8.40
C LEU A 371 15.54 0.18 9.84
N LYS A 372 15.87 -0.67 10.81
CA LYS A 372 15.27 -0.64 12.16
C LYS A 372 15.44 0.67 12.92
N ASN A 373 16.55 1.38 12.71
CA ASN A 373 16.82 2.66 13.36
C ASN A 373 16.15 3.85 12.65
N LYS A 374 15.44 3.61 11.54
CA LYS A 374 14.75 4.63 10.73
C LYS A 374 13.26 4.72 11.04
N VAL A 375 12.73 3.77 11.80
CA VAL A 375 11.38 3.77 12.34
C VAL A 375 11.42 3.72 13.87
N PRO A 376 10.38 4.19 14.58
CA PRO A 376 10.29 3.99 16.02
C PRO A 376 10.25 2.51 16.39
N ASN A 377 10.72 2.18 17.59
CA ASN A 377 10.56 0.84 18.15
C ASN A 377 9.06 0.49 18.21
N PRO A 378 8.62 -0.63 17.59
CA PRO A 378 7.22 -1.02 17.57
C PRO A 378 6.73 -1.30 18.99
N GLN A 379 5.53 -0.81 19.31
CA GLN A 379 4.88 -1.12 20.58
C GLN A 379 3.96 -2.33 20.45
N PHE A 380 3.23 -2.43 19.33
CA PHE A 380 2.22 -3.47 19.15
C PHE A 380 2.21 -4.19 17.83
N SER A 381 2.83 -3.64 16.78
CA SER A 381 2.96 -4.35 15.50
C SER A 381 4.26 -4.00 14.76
N ILE A 382 4.83 -4.99 14.10
CA ILE A 382 5.97 -4.88 13.20
C ILE A 382 5.68 -5.69 11.93
N MET A 383 6.10 -5.18 10.78
CA MET A 383 6.10 -5.90 9.50
C MET A 383 7.44 -5.66 8.80
N PHE A 384 8.07 -6.71 8.31
CA PHE A 384 9.33 -6.65 7.59
C PHE A 384 9.25 -7.53 6.35
N PHE A 385 9.79 -7.05 5.24
CA PHE A 385 10.00 -7.85 4.05
C PHE A 385 11.39 -7.64 3.45
N ASP A 386 11.96 -8.72 2.92
CA ASP A 386 13.25 -8.76 2.23
C ASP A 386 13.01 -9.36 0.84
N LEU A 387 13.20 -8.56 -0.20
CA LEU A 387 12.88 -8.97 -1.57
C LEU A 387 14.03 -9.75 -2.22
N LYS A 388 15.11 -10.05 -1.50
CA LYS A 388 16.30 -10.71 -2.05
C LYS A 388 16.00 -11.94 -2.89
N ASN A 389 15.10 -12.82 -2.44
CA ASN A 389 14.77 -14.05 -3.18
C ASN A 389 14.04 -13.74 -4.50
N ILE A 390 13.11 -12.77 -4.50
CA ILE A 390 12.36 -12.35 -5.69
C ILE A 390 13.32 -11.67 -6.68
N ILE A 391 14.17 -10.79 -6.18
CA ILE A 391 15.17 -10.08 -7.00
C ILE A 391 16.19 -11.05 -7.58
N LYS A 392 16.63 -12.04 -6.80
CA LYS A 392 17.52 -13.09 -7.30
C LYS A 392 16.87 -13.88 -8.43
N PHE A 393 15.61 -14.29 -8.26
CA PHE A 393 14.89 -14.97 -9.33
C PHE A 393 14.77 -14.10 -10.58
N ALA A 394 14.44 -12.81 -10.44
CA ALA A 394 14.39 -11.89 -11.57
C ALA A 394 15.75 -11.75 -12.26
N GLU A 395 16.85 -11.69 -11.50
CA GLU A 395 18.22 -11.66 -12.01
C GLU A 395 18.52 -12.92 -12.85
N ASP A 396 18.28 -14.10 -12.27
CA ASP A 396 18.53 -15.39 -12.90
C ASP A 396 17.64 -15.61 -14.14
N TYR A 397 16.35 -15.29 -14.05
CA TYR A 397 15.35 -15.54 -15.10
C TYR A 397 15.53 -14.61 -16.32
N LEU A 398 15.86 -13.35 -16.07
CA LEU A 398 16.04 -12.36 -17.13
C LEU A 398 17.49 -12.31 -17.65
N GLY A 399 18.41 -13.03 -17.00
CA GLY A 399 19.82 -13.08 -17.39
C GLY A 399 20.56 -11.76 -17.19
N ILE A 400 20.12 -10.95 -16.23
CA ILE A 400 20.79 -9.70 -15.87
C ILE A 400 21.77 -9.97 -14.72
N SER A 401 22.79 -9.13 -14.54
CA SER A 401 23.72 -9.26 -13.41
C SER A 401 23.71 -8.01 -12.54
N GLY A 402 23.95 -8.19 -11.24
CA GLY A 402 24.18 -7.07 -10.30
C GLY A 402 22.93 -6.58 -9.57
N LEU A 403 21.77 -7.20 -9.80
CA LEU A 403 20.55 -6.86 -9.07
C LEU A 403 20.71 -7.17 -7.59
N THR A 404 21.24 -8.33 -7.25
CA THR A 404 21.46 -8.84 -5.89
C THR A 404 22.59 -8.15 -5.11
N GLU A 405 23.35 -7.23 -5.73
CA GLU A 405 24.35 -6.42 -5.03
C GLU A 405 23.73 -5.36 -4.12
N LYS A 406 22.48 -4.97 -4.41
CA LYS A 406 21.70 -4.01 -3.62
C LYS A 406 20.81 -4.74 -2.61
N ASN A 407 20.47 -4.03 -1.55
CA ASN A 407 19.47 -4.47 -0.58
C ASN A 407 18.10 -3.92 -0.97
N TYR A 408 17.08 -4.77 -0.92
CA TYR A 408 15.69 -4.43 -1.22
C TYR A 408 14.80 -4.92 -0.11
N GLY A 409 14.01 -4.03 0.46
CA GLY A 409 13.09 -4.41 1.51
C GLY A 409 12.44 -3.22 2.18
N GLY A 410 11.54 -3.54 3.09
CA GLY A 410 10.79 -2.56 3.83
C GLY A 410 10.51 -3.01 5.25
N LEU A 411 10.32 -2.02 6.11
CA LEU A 411 10.03 -2.21 7.51
C LEU A 411 8.93 -1.24 7.91
N ALA A 412 7.88 -1.76 8.52
CA ALA A 412 6.84 -0.98 9.17
C ALA A 412 6.81 -1.24 10.67
N SER A 413 6.54 -0.21 11.46
CA SER A 413 6.27 -0.30 12.90
C SER A 413 5.02 0.47 13.26
N ALA A 414 4.25 -0.06 14.21
CA ALA A 414 3.07 0.59 14.75
C ALA A 414 3.27 0.93 16.23
N ILE A 415 2.99 2.19 16.57
CA ILE A 415 3.09 2.74 17.94
C ILE A 415 1.83 3.52 18.29
N LEU A 416 1.53 3.63 19.58
CA LEU A 416 0.59 4.61 20.12
C LEU A 416 1.32 5.94 20.32
N THR A 417 0.69 7.00 19.84
CA THR A 417 1.19 8.37 20.03
C THR A 417 0.02 9.32 20.19
N LYS A 418 0.29 10.62 20.07
CA LYS A 418 -0.72 11.67 20.02
C LYS A 418 -0.67 12.40 18.69
N ASP A 419 -1.84 12.76 18.16
CA ASP A 419 -1.95 13.67 17.02
C ASP A 419 -1.58 15.11 17.42
N VAL A 420 -1.74 16.04 16.48
CA VAL A 420 -1.47 17.47 16.70
C VAL A 420 -2.40 18.15 17.70
N GLU A 421 -3.58 17.58 17.94
CA GLU A 421 -4.57 18.06 18.91
C GLU A 421 -4.37 17.41 20.29
N GLY A 422 -3.45 16.45 20.39
CA GLY A 422 -3.15 15.73 21.62
C GLY A 422 -4.03 14.50 21.86
N ASN A 423 -4.87 14.13 20.88
CA ASN A 423 -5.70 12.92 20.94
C ASN A 423 -4.82 11.69 20.73
N PRO A 424 -5.08 10.58 21.45
CA PRO A 424 -4.39 9.32 21.19
C PRO A 424 -4.66 8.86 19.76
N VAL A 425 -3.63 8.32 19.10
CA VAL A 425 -3.71 7.77 17.73
C VAL A 425 -2.75 6.60 17.57
N VAL A 426 -3.01 5.76 16.58
CA VAL A 426 -2.05 4.77 16.09
C VAL A 426 -1.19 5.42 15.01
N GLU A 427 0.14 5.44 15.19
CA GLU A 427 1.09 5.87 14.17
C GLU A 427 1.78 4.66 13.56
N ILE A 428 1.51 4.44 12.27
CA ILE A 428 2.20 3.48 11.42
C ILE A 428 3.35 4.22 10.74
N ASN A 429 4.58 3.78 10.99
CA ASN A 429 5.77 4.24 10.31
C ASN A 429 6.21 3.18 9.32
N PHE A 430 6.63 3.59 8.14
CA PHE A 430 7.13 2.71 7.09
C PHE A 430 8.41 3.27 6.51
N VAL A 431 9.38 2.39 6.22
CA VAL A 431 10.55 2.72 5.43
C VAL A 431 10.80 1.64 4.38
N MET A 432 11.23 2.06 3.20
CA MET A 432 11.57 1.17 2.10
C MET A 432 12.83 1.61 1.39
N LYS A 433 13.60 0.62 0.96
CA LYS A 433 14.81 0.81 0.17
C LYS A 433 14.76 0.01 -1.09
#